data_AF-A0A521UHG9-F1
#
_entry.id   AF-A0A521UHG9-F1
#
_cell.length_a   1.000
_cell.length_b   1.000
_cell.length_c   1.000
_cell.angle_alpha   90.00
_cell.angle_beta   90.00
_cell.angle_gamma   90.00
#
_symmetry.space_group_name_H-M   'P 1'
#
loop_
_entity.id
_entity.type
_entity.pdbx_description
1 polymer ?
#
loop_
_entity_poly.entity_id
_entity_poly.type
_entity_poly.pdbx_seq_one_letter_code
_entity_poly.pdbx_strand_id
1 'polypeptide(L)'
;MSHPAHADELLDLATCPADRLWRYPISRLLVGPLMGTPVTPKHVTVFHTIMAVLAGGIITLGTPRALFVAGLLFEGRAILDCLDGELARAKKLCSPAGRALDQLGDTIGFASLMIGGFVCLSRAHGPAAAAVLVLATALIAASGSAAWDYFRRSLSSLLTCGYDTTAEEHQALRRSSDARSPAVLQMSRIVDGFQWCVLGPPTAPWQRASAGHSMTPLGRAVQDAAERDDPALRSLLWKVGFVGGDNILMLLTASLLLGRFVEAFPLVIVWGIAIWAYTVSTVNRYLQQGSRPRA
;
A
#
# COMPACT_ATOMS: atom_id res chain seq x y z
N MET A 1 -3.73 -12.33 -25.70
CA MET A 1 -2.63 -11.56 -25.10
C MET A 1 -3.22 -10.20 -24.76
N SER A 2 -3.58 -9.99 -23.51
CA SER A 2 -4.03 -8.69 -23.02
C SER A 2 -2.99 -7.64 -23.40
N HIS A 3 -3.41 -6.58 -24.09
CA HIS A 3 -2.54 -5.46 -24.43
C HIS A 3 -2.02 -4.86 -23.11
N PRO A 4 -0.73 -4.52 -22.96
CA PRO A 4 -0.17 -4.01 -21.70
C PRO A 4 -0.97 -2.86 -21.08
N ALA A 5 -1.54 -1.99 -21.91
CA ALA A 5 -2.44 -0.91 -21.50
C ALA A 5 -3.73 -1.37 -20.78
N HIS A 6 -4.31 -2.51 -21.17
CA HIS A 6 -5.51 -3.07 -20.53
C HIS A 6 -5.19 -3.67 -19.16
N ALA A 7 -4.02 -4.30 -19.03
CA ALA A 7 -3.54 -4.80 -17.74
C ALA A 7 -3.29 -3.64 -16.76
N ASP A 8 -2.70 -2.55 -17.22
CA ASP A 8 -2.47 -1.35 -16.40
C ASP A 8 -3.79 -0.72 -15.93
N GLU A 9 -4.82 -0.65 -16.78
CA GLU A 9 -6.14 -0.14 -16.41
C GLU A 9 -6.82 -0.99 -15.32
N LEU A 10 -6.72 -2.32 -15.46
CA LEU A 10 -7.22 -3.24 -14.43
C LEU A 10 -6.43 -3.11 -13.12
N LEU A 11 -5.10 -3.01 -13.19
CA LEU A 11 -4.26 -2.85 -12.01
C LEU A 11 -4.49 -1.50 -11.30
N ASP A 12 -4.96 -0.48 -12.00
CA ASP A 12 -5.40 0.77 -11.37
C ASP A 12 -6.64 0.60 -10.48
N LEU A 13 -7.45 -0.46 -10.69
CA LEU A 13 -8.56 -0.80 -9.76
C LEU A 13 -8.04 -1.31 -8.41
N ALA A 14 -6.82 -1.83 -8.38
CA ALA A 14 -6.16 -2.25 -7.15
C ALA A 14 -5.43 -1.10 -6.45
N THR A 15 -5.44 0.12 -6.98
CA THR A 15 -4.92 1.30 -6.29
C THR A 15 -5.84 1.68 -5.12
N CYS A 16 -5.27 2.27 -4.06
CA CYS A 16 -6.07 2.82 -2.96
C CYS A 16 -7.18 3.75 -3.51
N PRO A 17 -8.44 3.59 -3.06
CA PRO A 17 -9.55 4.40 -3.56
C PRO A 17 -9.31 5.91 -3.46
N ALA A 18 -8.70 6.39 -2.37
CA ALA A 18 -8.39 7.81 -2.20
C ALA A 18 -7.45 8.33 -3.28
N ASP A 19 -6.39 7.56 -3.54
CA ASP A 19 -5.38 7.94 -4.50
C ASP A 19 -6.00 7.98 -5.90
N ARG A 20 -6.73 6.92 -6.26
CA ARG A 20 -7.43 6.80 -7.54
C ARG A 20 -8.45 7.92 -7.76
N LEU A 21 -9.30 8.19 -6.78
CA LEU A 21 -10.48 9.03 -6.95
C LEU A 21 -10.18 10.53 -6.91
N TRP A 22 -9.23 10.98 -6.07
CA TRP A 22 -8.93 12.41 -5.98
C TRP A 22 -7.45 12.76 -5.89
N ARG A 23 -6.58 11.99 -5.23
CA ARG A 23 -5.18 12.43 -5.06
C ARG A 23 -4.38 12.39 -6.37
N TYR A 24 -4.51 11.33 -7.18
CA TYR A 24 -3.90 11.27 -8.51
C TYR A 24 -4.50 12.29 -9.50
N PRO A 25 -5.83 12.47 -9.58
CA PRO A 25 -6.39 13.56 -10.38
C PRO A 25 -5.83 14.93 -10.00
N ILE A 26 -5.79 15.26 -8.71
CA ILE A 26 -5.25 16.54 -8.22
C ILE A 26 -3.75 16.63 -8.51
N SER A 27 -2.98 15.58 -8.25
CA SER A 27 -1.53 15.58 -8.48
C SER A 27 -1.21 15.78 -9.96
N ARG A 28 -1.93 15.12 -10.88
CA ARG A 28 -1.75 15.28 -12.33
C ARG A 28 -2.03 16.71 -12.81
N LEU A 29 -2.98 17.42 -12.19
CA LEU A 29 -3.23 18.84 -12.48
C LEU A 29 -2.04 19.73 -12.07
N LEU A 30 -1.31 19.35 -11.01
CA LEU A 30 -0.16 20.09 -10.49
C LEU A 30 1.15 19.82 -11.25
N VAL A 31 1.23 18.70 -12.00
CA VAL A 31 2.42 18.36 -12.80
C VAL A 31 2.71 19.43 -13.87
N GLY A 32 1.68 19.84 -14.63
CA GLY A 32 1.83 20.80 -15.73
C GLY A 32 2.54 22.10 -15.34
N PRO A 33 2.06 22.82 -14.29
CA PRO A 33 2.73 24.01 -13.78
C PRO A 33 4.18 23.76 -13.31
N LEU A 34 4.46 22.59 -12.72
CA LEU A 34 5.79 22.27 -12.19
C LEU A 34 6.79 21.81 -13.26
N MET A 35 6.33 21.41 -14.45
CA MET A 35 7.21 21.01 -15.56
C MET A 35 8.14 22.15 -16.00
N GLY A 36 7.68 23.40 -15.97
CA GLY A 36 8.48 24.58 -16.32
C GLY A 36 9.41 25.10 -15.20
N THR A 37 9.39 24.46 -14.03
CA THR A 37 10.15 24.92 -12.85
C THR A 37 11.38 24.05 -12.57
N PRO A 38 12.41 24.56 -11.86
CA PRO A 38 13.56 23.76 -11.42
C PRO A 38 13.22 22.80 -10.25
N VAL A 39 11.96 22.73 -9.81
CA VAL A 39 11.51 21.83 -8.74
C VAL A 39 11.69 20.39 -9.19
N THR A 40 12.45 19.61 -8.41
CA THR A 40 12.68 18.18 -8.66
C THR A 40 11.71 17.33 -7.83
N PRO A 41 11.44 16.07 -8.22
CA PRO A 41 10.65 15.15 -7.41
C PRO A 41 11.14 15.06 -5.97
N LYS A 42 12.47 14.97 -5.77
CA LYS A 42 13.09 14.91 -4.43
C LYS A 42 12.76 16.13 -3.57
N HIS A 43 12.64 17.32 -4.16
CA HIS A 43 12.23 18.52 -3.40
C HIS A 43 10.79 18.38 -2.90
N VAL A 44 9.90 17.83 -3.73
CA VAL A 44 8.52 17.54 -3.34
C VAL A 44 8.51 16.49 -2.23
N THR A 45 9.32 15.43 -2.36
CA THR A 45 9.48 14.38 -1.34
C THR A 45 9.86 14.92 0.03
N VAL A 46 10.92 15.73 0.07
CA VAL A 46 11.39 16.36 1.33
C VAL A 46 10.33 17.30 1.90
N PHE A 47 9.67 18.08 1.04
CA PHE A 47 8.66 19.04 1.47
C PHE A 47 7.45 18.35 2.12
N HIS A 48 6.88 17.32 1.49
CA HIS A 48 5.75 16.61 2.09
C HIS A 48 6.17 15.81 3.33
N THR A 49 7.40 15.32 3.39
CA THR A 49 7.94 14.71 4.62
C THR A 49 7.96 15.71 5.79
N ILE A 50 8.42 16.94 5.56
CA ILE A 50 8.40 18.01 6.57
C ILE A 50 6.96 18.31 7.00
N MET A 51 6.02 18.40 6.04
CA MET A 51 4.61 18.59 6.36
C MET A 51 4.06 17.50 7.29
N ALA A 52 4.43 16.24 7.07
CA ALA A 52 3.99 15.13 7.91
C ALA A 52 4.54 15.23 9.34
N VAL A 53 5.80 15.62 9.51
CA VAL A 53 6.42 15.82 10.83
C VAL A 53 5.74 16.98 11.57
N LEU A 54 5.53 18.11 10.89
CA LEU A 54 4.82 19.26 11.46
C LEU A 54 3.39 18.89 11.85
N ALA A 55 2.67 18.15 11.01
CA ALA A 55 1.33 17.67 11.31
C ALA A 55 1.32 16.76 12.55
N GLY A 56 2.25 15.80 12.64
CA GLY A 56 2.42 14.95 13.82
C GLY A 56 2.67 15.76 15.10
N GLY A 57 3.50 16.80 15.02
CA GLY A 57 3.72 17.75 16.12
C GLY A 57 2.45 18.51 16.51
N ILE A 58 1.69 19.01 15.53
CA ILE A 58 0.42 19.73 15.76
C ILE A 58 -0.63 18.82 16.43
N ILE A 59 -0.70 17.54 16.04
CA ILE A 59 -1.60 16.57 16.67
C ILE A 59 -1.38 16.52 18.18
N THR A 60 -0.13 16.62 18.64
CA THR A 60 0.19 16.58 20.09
C THR A 60 -0.45 17.70 20.89
N LEU A 61 -0.96 18.78 20.26
CA LEU A 61 -1.71 19.84 20.95
C LEU A 61 -3.11 19.37 21.38
N GLY A 62 -3.70 18.40 20.69
CA GLY A 62 -4.98 17.78 21.05
C GLY A 62 -6.21 18.70 21.01
N THR A 63 -6.09 19.93 20.52
CA THR A 63 -7.24 20.84 20.39
C THR A 63 -7.97 20.60 19.06
N PRO A 64 -9.30 20.83 18.97
CA PRO A 64 -10.05 20.62 17.73
C PRO A 64 -9.48 21.37 16.52
N ARG A 65 -9.04 22.62 16.71
CA ARG A 65 -8.40 23.42 15.65
C ARG A 65 -7.07 22.83 15.20
N ALA A 66 -6.24 22.37 16.15
CA ALA A 66 -4.97 21.75 15.83
C ALA A 66 -5.16 20.43 15.05
N LEU A 67 -6.09 19.58 15.49
CA LEU A 67 -6.40 18.32 14.81
C LEU A 67 -6.91 18.56 13.39
N PHE A 68 -7.79 19.56 13.19
CA PHE A 68 -8.26 19.93 11.85
C PHE A 68 -7.11 20.37 10.93
N VAL A 69 -6.23 21.27 11.41
CA VAL A 69 -5.05 21.72 10.64
C VAL A 69 -4.12 20.55 10.32
N ALA A 70 -3.86 19.66 11.28
CA ALA A 70 -3.06 18.47 11.05
C ALA A 70 -3.68 17.54 10.00
N GLY A 71 -5.00 17.36 10.01
CA GLY A 71 -5.73 16.61 8.99
C GLY A 71 -5.55 17.20 7.59
N LEU A 72 -5.63 18.53 7.45
CA LEU A 72 -5.37 19.21 6.18
C LEU A 72 -3.93 19.02 5.70
N LEU A 73 -2.96 19.10 6.62
CA LEU A 73 -1.54 18.87 6.29
C LEU A 73 -1.28 17.42 5.87
N PHE A 74 -1.88 16.43 6.52
CA PHE A 74 -1.75 15.02 6.15
C PHE A 74 -2.38 14.72 4.79
N GLU A 75 -3.56 15.27 4.50
CA GLU A 75 -4.18 15.09 3.18
C GLU A 75 -3.41 15.82 2.08
N GLY A 76 -2.96 17.04 2.34
CA GLY A 76 -2.08 17.77 1.42
C GLY A 76 -0.77 17.03 1.16
N ARG A 77 -0.19 16.44 2.20
CA ARG A 77 0.99 15.57 2.08
C ARG A 77 0.71 14.34 1.20
N ALA A 78 -0.41 13.65 1.37
CA ALA A 78 -0.76 12.49 0.52
C ALA A 78 -0.95 12.87 -0.97
N ILE A 79 -1.46 14.06 -1.25
CA ILE A 79 -1.55 14.59 -2.63
C ILE A 79 -0.15 14.86 -3.20
N LEU A 80 0.75 15.44 -2.40
CA LEU A 80 2.11 15.75 -2.81
C LEU A 80 2.99 14.51 -3.00
N ASP A 81 2.72 13.47 -2.24
CA ASP A 81 3.31 12.13 -2.40
C ASP A 81 2.96 11.55 -3.78
N CYS A 82 1.67 11.56 -4.14
CA CYS A 82 1.24 11.20 -5.50
C CYS A 82 1.88 12.09 -6.59
N LEU A 83 2.15 13.36 -6.27
CA LEU A 83 2.74 14.32 -7.21
C LEU A 83 4.22 14.06 -7.48
N ASP A 84 5.00 13.65 -6.48
CA ASP A 84 6.43 13.44 -6.69
C ASP A 84 6.69 12.30 -7.69
N GLY A 85 5.88 11.24 -7.63
CA GLY A 85 5.94 10.09 -8.52
C GLY A 85 5.48 10.43 -9.93
N GLU A 86 4.38 11.18 -10.06
CA GLU A 86 3.91 11.70 -11.36
C GLU A 86 4.94 12.66 -11.97
N LEU A 87 5.53 13.54 -11.17
CA LEU A 87 6.56 14.48 -11.62
C LEU A 87 7.86 13.75 -12.02
N ALA A 88 8.23 12.69 -11.32
CA ALA A 88 9.38 11.86 -11.66
C ALA A 88 9.19 11.16 -13.01
N ARG A 89 7.98 10.65 -13.28
CA ARG A 89 7.61 10.08 -14.57
C ARG A 89 7.62 11.12 -15.68
N ALA A 90 6.98 12.27 -15.45
CA ALA A 90 6.88 13.35 -16.43
C ALA A 90 8.24 13.95 -16.80
N LYS A 91 9.13 14.16 -15.80
CA LYS A 91 10.50 14.68 -16.03
C LYS A 91 11.51 13.60 -16.39
N LYS A 92 11.13 12.32 -16.43
CA LYS A 92 12.04 11.17 -16.64
C LYS A 92 13.20 11.13 -15.63
N LEU A 93 12.92 11.48 -14.37
CA LEU A 93 13.88 11.53 -13.26
C LEU A 93 13.70 10.37 -12.26
N CYS A 94 13.05 9.28 -12.66
CA CYS A 94 12.91 8.08 -11.86
C CYS A 94 14.30 7.52 -11.48
N SER A 95 14.55 7.33 -10.18
CA SER A 95 15.82 6.79 -9.69
C SER A 95 15.62 5.91 -8.46
N PRO A 96 16.47 4.88 -8.24
CA PRO A 96 16.41 4.05 -7.04
C PRO A 96 16.58 4.86 -5.74
N ALA A 97 17.48 5.84 -5.75
CA ALA A 97 17.68 6.73 -4.61
C ALA A 97 16.45 7.62 -4.32
N GLY A 98 15.75 8.09 -5.36
CA GLY A 98 14.49 8.83 -5.20
C GLY A 98 13.41 7.97 -4.56
N ARG A 99 13.24 6.72 -5.03
CA ARG A 99 12.28 5.77 -4.45
C ARG A 99 12.60 5.43 -2.99
N ALA A 100 13.88 5.31 -2.63
CA ALA A 100 14.28 5.06 -1.25
C ALA A 100 13.98 6.27 -0.34
N LEU A 101 14.15 7.50 -0.85
CA LEU A 101 13.84 8.72 -0.13
C LEU A 101 12.33 8.87 0.10
N ASP A 102 11.53 8.57 -0.91
CA ASP A 102 10.07 8.54 -0.88
C ASP A 102 9.54 7.59 0.21
N GLN A 103 9.99 6.33 0.16
CA GLN A 103 9.65 5.33 1.18
C GLN A 103 10.09 5.72 2.60
N LEU A 104 11.21 6.43 2.74
CA LEU A 104 11.66 6.97 4.02
C LEU A 104 10.73 8.09 4.51
N GLY A 105 10.30 8.99 3.61
CA GLY A 105 9.33 10.04 3.89
C GLY A 105 8.00 9.47 4.38
N ASP A 106 7.52 8.42 3.72
CA ASP A 106 6.37 7.61 4.14
C ASP A 106 6.49 7.05 5.53
N THR A 107 7.60 6.38 5.80
CA THR A 107 7.89 5.82 7.13
C THR A 107 7.91 6.92 8.20
N ILE A 108 8.60 8.03 7.95
CA ILE A 108 8.69 9.17 8.90
C ILE A 108 7.32 9.76 9.16
N GLY A 109 6.53 9.97 8.13
CA GLY A 109 5.25 10.62 8.29
C GLY A 109 4.19 9.70 8.88
N PHE A 110 4.25 8.39 8.62
CA PHE A 110 3.46 7.40 9.35
C PHE A 110 3.83 7.39 10.85
N ALA A 111 5.14 7.36 11.17
CA ALA A 111 5.62 7.43 12.54
C ALA A 111 5.17 8.74 13.22
N SER A 112 5.19 9.87 12.51
CA SER A 112 4.74 11.17 13.02
C SER A 112 3.26 11.16 13.39
N LEU A 113 2.40 10.54 12.56
CA LEU A 113 0.98 10.35 12.85
C LEU A 113 0.78 9.46 14.09
N MET A 114 1.51 8.35 14.17
CA MET A 114 1.42 7.41 15.28
C MET A 114 1.91 8.00 16.61
N ILE A 115 2.99 8.79 16.59
CA ILE A 115 3.50 9.50 17.78
C ILE A 115 2.51 10.56 18.24
N GLY A 116 1.96 11.37 17.32
CA GLY A 116 0.90 12.32 17.64
C GLY A 116 -0.33 11.62 18.24
N GLY A 117 -0.75 10.51 17.63
CA GLY A 117 -1.79 9.61 18.12
C GLY A 117 -1.53 9.11 19.54
N PHE A 118 -0.33 8.61 19.79
CA PHE A 118 0.08 8.12 21.11
C PHE A 118 -0.08 9.18 22.19
N VAL A 119 0.35 10.42 21.92
CA VAL A 119 0.24 11.52 22.89
C VAL A 119 -1.23 11.86 23.17
N CYS A 120 -2.07 11.97 22.13
CA CYS A 120 -3.51 12.23 22.30
C CYS A 120 -4.21 11.12 23.08
N LEU A 121 -3.98 9.86 22.69
CA LEU A 121 -4.54 8.68 23.35
C LEU A 121 -4.05 8.55 24.79
N SER A 122 -2.79 8.88 25.07
CA SER A 122 -2.22 8.80 26.42
C SER A 122 -2.92 9.75 27.38
N ARG A 123 -3.31 10.95 26.90
CA ARG A 123 -4.09 11.90 27.70
C ARG A 123 -5.53 11.45 27.92
N ALA A 124 -6.12 10.73 26.97
CA ALA A 124 -7.52 10.30 27.04
C ALA A 124 -7.71 8.98 27.84
N HIS A 125 -6.80 8.02 27.68
CA HIS A 125 -6.96 6.64 28.17
C HIS A 125 -5.76 6.11 28.97
N GLY A 126 -4.71 6.92 29.14
CA GLY A 126 -3.45 6.52 29.77
C GLY A 126 -2.44 5.89 28.79
N PRO A 127 -1.14 5.88 29.14
CA PRO A 127 -0.07 5.51 28.22
C PRO A 127 -0.08 4.04 27.81
N ALA A 128 -0.52 3.13 28.69
CA ALA A 128 -0.61 1.71 28.37
C ALA A 128 -1.67 1.43 27.29
N ALA A 129 -2.86 1.98 27.44
CA ALA A 129 -3.93 1.85 26.44
C ALA A 129 -3.54 2.52 25.11
N ALA A 130 -2.91 3.68 25.18
CA ALA A 130 -2.39 4.39 24.00
C ALA A 130 -1.36 3.56 23.23
N ALA A 131 -0.41 2.94 23.94
CA ALA A 131 0.60 2.07 23.32
C ALA A 131 -0.07 0.89 22.61
N VAL A 132 -1.04 0.22 23.25
CA VAL A 132 -1.76 -0.90 22.64
C VAL A 132 -2.50 -0.46 21.37
N LEU A 133 -3.25 0.65 21.42
CA LEU A 133 -4.02 1.13 20.27
C LEU A 133 -3.14 1.56 19.10
N VAL A 134 -2.04 2.28 19.36
CA VAL A 134 -1.10 2.70 18.32
C VAL A 134 -0.37 1.51 17.72
N LEU A 135 0.12 0.58 18.54
CA LEU A 135 0.81 -0.62 18.05
C LEU A 135 -0.12 -1.55 17.27
N ALA A 136 -1.36 -1.74 17.73
CA ALA A 136 -2.36 -2.51 17.00
C ALA A 136 -2.69 -1.87 15.64
N THR A 137 -2.85 -0.54 15.61
CA THR A 137 -3.09 0.22 14.37
C THR A 137 -1.90 0.13 13.41
N ALA A 138 -0.68 0.24 13.92
CA ALA A 138 0.52 0.08 13.11
C ALA A 138 0.68 -1.33 12.56
N LEU A 139 0.39 -2.36 13.36
CA LEU A 139 0.47 -3.74 12.93
C LEU A 139 -0.56 -4.06 11.84
N ILE A 140 -1.81 -3.59 11.98
CA ILE A 140 -2.83 -3.82 10.96
C ILE A 140 -2.56 -3.01 9.68
N ALA A 141 -2.03 -1.79 9.78
CA ALA A 141 -1.59 -1.00 8.63
C ALA A 141 -0.43 -1.67 7.87
N ALA A 142 0.57 -2.17 8.59
CA ALA A 142 1.67 -2.92 8.01
C ALA A 142 1.19 -4.21 7.36
N SER A 143 0.29 -4.95 8.02
CA SER A 143 -0.30 -6.18 7.49
C SER A 143 -1.15 -5.94 6.24
N GLY A 144 -1.91 -4.85 6.21
CA GLY A 144 -2.69 -4.40 5.06
C GLY A 144 -1.80 -4.00 3.87
N SER A 145 -0.74 -3.23 4.13
CA SER A 145 0.25 -2.85 3.11
C SER A 145 0.97 -4.08 2.54
N ALA A 146 1.35 -5.02 3.40
CA ALA A 146 1.96 -6.29 2.98
C ALA A 146 1.00 -7.14 2.14
N ALA A 147 -0.28 -7.18 2.50
CA ALA A 147 -1.32 -7.88 1.74
C ALA A 147 -1.58 -7.26 0.37
N TRP A 148 -1.71 -5.93 0.33
CA TRP A 148 -1.87 -5.19 -0.91
C TRP A 148 -0.69 -5.42 -1.85
N ASP A 149 0.54 -5.25 -1.37
CA ASP A 149 1.75 -5.43 -2.16
C ASP A 149 1.85 -6.86 -2.72
N TYR A 150 1.63 -7.87 -1.87
CA TYR A 150 1.69 -9.27 -2.28
C TYR A 150 0.65 -9.60 -3.38
N PHE A 151 -0.62 -9.25 -3.16
CA PHE A 151 -1.67 -9.56 -4.13
C PHE A 151 -1.55 -8.73 -5.40
N ARG A 152 -1.12 -7.47 -5.30
CA ARG A 152 -0.89 -6.62 -6.47
C ARG A 152 0.26 -7.17 -7.33
N ARG A 153 1.37 -7.64 -6.72
CA ARG A 153 2.46 -8.30 -7.44
C ARG A 153 2.03 -9.62 -8.09
N SER A 154 1.31 -10.48 -7.35
CA SER A 154 0.80 -11.75 -7.87
C SER A 154 -0.17 -11.52 -9.05
N LEU A 155 -1.16 -10.64 -8.91
CA LEU A 155 -2.12 -10.34 -9.98
C LEU A 155 -1.45 -9.64 -11.17
N SER A 156 -0.49 -8.75 -10.92
CA SER A 156 0.27 -8.10 -11.98
C SER A 156 1.04 -9.12 -12.82
N SER A 157 1.78 -10.04 -12.20
CA SER A 157 2.53 -11.07 -12.91
C SER A 157 1.62 -12.05 -13.65
N LEU A 158 0.48 -12.44 -13.06
CA LEU A 158 -0.53 -13.26 -13.74
C LEU A 158 -1.13 -12.56 -14.97
N LEU A 159 -1.40 -11.26 -14.90
CA LEU A 159 -1.95 -10.48 -16.02
C LEU A 159 -0.93 -10.26 -17.14
N THR A 160 0.33 -9.98 -16.82
CA THR A 160 1.36 -9.62 -17.80
C THR A 160 2.14 -10.83 -18.32
N CYS A 161 2.58 -11.71 -17.43
CA CYS A 161 3.45 -12.86 -17.74
C CYS A 161 2.66 -14.17 -17.90
N GLY A 162 1.45 -14.26 -17.35
CA GLY A 162 0.64 -15.50 -17.39
C GLY A 162 1.08 -16.56 -16.36
N TYR A 163 1.94 -16.19 -15.42
CA TYR A 163 2.37 -17.01 -14.30
C TYR A 163 2.75 -16.09 -13.13
N ASP A 164 2.72 -16.64 -11.90
CA ASP A 164 2.99 -15.87 -10.68
C ASP A 164 4.49 -15.87 -10.36
N THR A 165 5.12 -14.68 -10.30
CA THR A 165 6.55 -14.50 -10.00
C THR A 165 6.86 -14.41 -8.51
N THR A 166 5.86 -14.27 -7.65
CA THR A 166 6.07 -13.98 -6.21
C THR A 166 6.87 -15.06 -5.49
N ALA A 167 6.74 -16.33 -5.90
CA ALA A 167 7.53 -17.43 -5.35
C ALA A 167 9.01 -17.38 -5.74
N GLU A 168 9.32 -16.97 -6.97
CA GLU A 168 10.70 -16.81 -7.42
C GLU A 168 11.36 -15.61 -6.75
N GLU A 169 10.63 -14.50 -6.60
CA GLU A 169 11.06 -13.31 -5.87
C GLU A 169 11.41 -13.62 -4.40
N HIS A 170 10.55 -14.39 -3.72
CA HIS A 170 10.79 -14.88 -2.36
C HIS A 170 12.10 -15.68 -2.26
N GLN A 171 12.30 -16.62 -3.19
CA GLN A 171 13.51 -17.43 -3.22
C GLN A 171 14.76 -16.59 -3.54
N ALA A 172 14.66 -15.62 -4.45
CA ALA A 172 15.77 -14.73 -4.80
C ALA A 172 16.21 -13.88 -3.60
N LEU A 173 15.26 -13.31 -2.85
CA LEU A 173 15.55 -12.56 -1.62
C LEU A 173 16.26 -13.43 -0.58
N ARG A 174 15.85 -14.69 -0.41
CA ARG A 174 16.55 -15.64 0.48
C ARG A 174 17.96 -16.01 0.00
N ARG A 175 18.19 -16.11 -1.31
CA ARG A 175 19.50 -16.44 -1.90
C ARG A 175 20.50 -15.28 -1.82
N SER A 176 20.04 -14.03 -1.92
CA SER A 176 20.89 -12.84 -1.79
C SER A 176 21.40 -12.57 -0.36
N SER A 177 21.33 -13.56 0.53
CA SER A 177 21.56 -13.39 1.95
C SER A 177 23.02 -13.60 2.33
N ASP A 178 23.72 -12.50 2.59
CA ASP A 178 24.96 -12.48 3.37
C ASP A 178 24.68 -11.93 4.79
N ALA A 179 25.39 -12.42 5.80
CA ALA A 179 25.19 -12.03 7.21
C ALA A 179 25.44 -10.52 7.49
N ARG A 180 26.05 -9.81 6.52
CA ARG A 180 26.36 -8.37 6.56
C ARG A 180 25.35 -7.49 5.83
N SER A 181 24.16 -8.01 5.50
CA SER A 181 23.16 -7.26 4.75
C SER A 181 22.68 -6.00 5.50
N PRO A 182 22.54 -4.85 4.82
CA PRO A 182 21.95 -3.63 5.37
C PRO A 182 20.60 -3.86 6.06
N ALA A 183 20.26 -3.02 7.05
CA ALA A 183 19.00 -3.12 7.82
C ALA A 183 17.74 -3.11 6.93
N VAL A 184 17.76 -2.40 5.80
CA VAL A 184 16.68 -2.38 4.82
C VAL A 184 16.41 -3.78 4.25
N LEU A 185 17.46 -4.51 3.88
CA LEU A 185 17.35 -5.89 3.39
C LEU A 185 16.81 -6.83 4.48
N GLN A 186 17.17 -6.61 5.75
CA GLN A 186 16.63 -7.38 6.86
C GLN A 186 15.13 -7.13 7.06
N MET A 187 14.69 -5.88 7.00
CA MET A 187 13.26 -5.54 7.08
C MET A 187 12.48 -6.16 5.91
N SER A 188 12.99 -6.06 4.69
CA SER A 188 12.38 -6.70 3.52
C SER A 188 12.19 -8.20 3.72
N ARG A 189 13.14 -8.90 4.36
CA ARG A 189 13.01 -10.33 4.69
C ARG A 189 11.92 -10.62 5.72
N ILE A 190 11.77 -9.77 6.73
CA ILE A 190 10.74 -9.96 7.76
C ILE A 190 9.36 -9.82 7.10
N VAL A 191 9.17 -8.78 6.29
CA VAL A 191 7.92 -8.54 5.57
C VAL A 191 7.64 -9.65 4.57
N ASP A 192 8.62 -10.03 3.75
CA ASP A 192 8.51 -11.12 2.78
C ASP A 192 8.25 -12.49 3.44
N GLY A 193 8.89 -12.75 4.59
CA GLY A 193 8.60 -13.93 5.41
C GLY A 193 7.18 -13.95 5.94
N PHE A 194 6.67 -12.81 6.43
CA PHE A 194 5.28 -12.66 6.84
C PHE A 194 4.31 -12.87 5.67
N GLN A 195 4.57 -12.22 4.53
CA GLN A 195 3.77 -12.36 3.31
C GLN A 195 3.67 -13.84 2.90
N TRP A 196 4.80 -14.54 2.87
CA TRP A 196 4.85 -15.95 2.51
C TRP A 196 4.08 -16.85 3.49
N CYS A 197 4.26 -16.65 4.80
CA CYS A 197 3.64 -17.49 5.82
C CYS A 197 2.14 -17.25 5.96
N VAL A 198 1.67 -16.02 5.75
CA VAL A 198 0.29 -15.62 6.08
C VAL A 198 -0.59 -15.49 4.83
N LEU A 199 -0.02 -15.00 3.73
CA LEU A 199 -0.76 -14.73 2.48
C LEU A 199 -0.48 -15.78 1.41
N GLY A 200 0.68 -16.43 1.48
CA GLY A 200 1.04 -17.53 0.61
C GLY A 200 0.02 -18.68 0.70
N PRO A 201 -0.34 -19.33 -0.41
CA PRO A 201 -1.32 -20.40 -0.41
C PRO A 201 -0.83 -21.60 0.42
N PRO A 202 -1.61 -22.12 1.39
CA PRO A 202 -1.16 -23.15 2.32
C PRO A 202 -0.94 -24.54 1.70
N THR A 203 -1.34 -24.80 0.44
CA THR A 203 -1.40 -26.15 -0.15
C THR A 203 -1.11 -26.24 -1.65
N ALA A 204 -0.34 -25.32 -2.24
CA ALA A 204 -0.18 -25.24 -3.70
C ALA A 204 1.07 -25.96 -4.27
N PRO A 205 0.96 -27.18 -4.84
CA PRO A 205 2.04 -27.81 -5.61
C PRO A 205 2.45 -27.04 -6.89
N TRP A 206 1.68 -26.05 -7.34
CA TRP A 206 2.06 -25.21 -8.48
C TRP A 206 3.23 -24.27 -8.19
N GLN A 207 3.57 -24.02 -6.92
CA GLN A 207 4.82 -23.36 -6.53
C GLN A 207 6.08 -24.24 -6.75
N ARG A 208 5.91 -25.55 -6.99
CA ARG A 208 7.01 -26.41 -7.50
C ARG A 208 7.06 -26.44 -9.03
N ALA A 209 6.04 -25.93 -9.71
CA ALA A 209 5.93 -25.95 -11.17
C ALA A 209 6.39 -24.65 -11.85
N SER A 210 6.75 -23.61 -11.10
CA SER A 210 7.45 -22.41 -11.60
C SER A 210 8.94 -22.68 -11.85
N ALA A 211 9.25 -23.81 -12.46
CA ALA A 211 10.55 -24.07 -13.09
C ALA A 211 10.52 -23.74 -14.59
N GLY A 212 9.36 -23.36 -15.14
CA GLY A 212 9.18 -22.94 -16.52
C GLY A 212 8.51 -21.58 -16.60
N HIS A 213 9.08 -20.66 -17.39
CA HIS A 213 8.50 -19.36 -17.75
C HIS A 213 7.32 -19.55 -18.72
N SER A 214 6.40 -20.45 -18.39
CA SER A 214 5.33 -20.93 -19.25
C SER A 214 3.96 -20.58 -18.66
N MET A 215 3.01 -20.30 -19.54
CA MET A 215 1.63 -19.97 -19.19
C MET A 215 1.00 -21.02 -18.26
N THR A 216 0.58 -20.60 -17.07
CA THR A 216 -0.09 -21.46 -16.09
C THR A 216 -1.60 -21.54 -16.38
N PRO A 217 -2.31 -22.60 -15.94
CA PRO A 217 -3.77 -22.67 -16.06
C PRO A 217 -4.46 -21.48 -15.39
N LEU A 218 -3.96 -21.05 -14.23
CA LEU A 218 -4.43 -19.88 -13.51
C LEU A 218 -4.17 -18.59 -14.28
N GLY A 219 -2.94 -18.38 -14.78
CA GLY A 219 -2.61 -17.19 -15.56
C GLY A 219 -3.43 -17.08 -16.83
N ARG A 220 -3.68 -18.21 -17.52
CA ARG A 220 -4.61 -18.25 -18.66
C ARG A 220 -6.02 -17.86 -18.24
N ALA A 221 -6.54 -18.42 -17.15
CA ALA A 221 -7.88 -18.09 -16.67
C ALA A 221 -8.04 -16.60 -16.29
N VAL A 222 -7.00 -16.01 -15.68
CA VAL A 222 -6.97 -14.58 -15.32
C VAL A 222 -6.88 -13.70 -16.56
N GLN A 223 -6.04 -14.03 -17.53
CA GLN A 223 -5.96 -13.29 -18.79
C GLN A 223 -7.24 -13.41 -19.61
N ASP A 224 -7.83 -14.60 -19.71
CA ASP A 224 -9.13 -14.80 -20.37
C ASP A 224 -10.26 -14.01 -19.66
N ALA A 225 -10.22 -13.92 -18.33
CA ALA A 225 -11.16 -13.10 -17.56
C ALA A 225 -10.95 -11.59 -17.81
N ALA A 226 -9.69 -11.15 -17.91
CA ALA A 226 -9.34 -9.78 -18.24
C ALA A 226 -9.79 -9.39 -19.66
N GLU A 227 -9.59 -10.26 -20.65
CA GLU A 227 -10.03 -10.05 -22.04
C GLU A 227 -11.56 -9.98 -22.17
N ARG A 228 -12.30 -10.67 -21.28
CA ARG A 228 -13.77 -10.61 -21.22
C ARG A 228 -14.34 -9.50 -20.33
N ASP A 229 -13.48 -8.66 -19.74
CA ASP A 229 -13.87 -7.67 -18.73
C ASP A 229 -14.73 -8.25 -17.59
N ASP A 230 -14.32 -9.42 -17.07
CA ASP A 230 -15.08 -10.16 -16.07
C ASP A 230 -15.34 -9.33 -14.79
N PRO A 231 -16.60 -9.11 -14.39
CA PRO A 231 -16.92 -8.33 -13.19
C PRO A 231 -16.35 -8.96 -11.91
N ALA A 232 -16.14 -10.28 -11.86
CA ALA A 232 -15.53 -10.94 -10.71
C ALA A 232 -14.07 -10.53 -10.52
N LEU A 233 -13.29 -10.46 -11.60
CA LEU A 233 -11.89 -10.01 -11.58
C LEU A 233 -11.79 -8.53 -11.21
N ARG A 234 -12.63 -7.67 -11.81
CA ARG A 234 -12.69 -6.24 -11.46
C ARG A 234 -13.03 -6.03 -9.98
N SER A 235 -14.02 -6.76 -9.47
CA SER A 235 -14.42 -6.74 -8.06
C SER A 235 -13.29 -7.23 -7.15
N LEU A 236 -12.49 -8.19 -7.60
CA LEU A 236 -11.32 -8.68 -6.87
C LEU A 236 -10.26 -7.59 -6.72
N LEU A 237 -9.92 -6.92 -7.82
CA LEU A 237 -8.92 -5.84 -7.85
C LEU A 237 -9.33 -4.68 -6.95
N TRP A 238 -10.61 -4.29 -6.99
CA TRP A 238 -11.16 -3.29 -6.05
C TRP A 238 -10.96 -3.68 -4.59
N LYS A 239 -11.22 -4.94 -4.22
CA LYS A 239 -11.02 -5.41 -2.84
C LYS A 239 -9.55 -5.36 -2.44
N VAL A 240 -8.64 -5.70 -3.36
CA VAL A 240 -7.20 -5.53 -3.13
C VAL A 240 -6.89 -4.06 -2.83
N GLY A 241 -7.43 -3.09 -3.58
CA GLY A 241 -7.23 -1.66 -3.30
C GLY A 241 -7.67 -1.22 -1.89
N PHE A 242 -8.73 -1.82 -1.33
CA PHE A 242 -9.20 -1.51 0.03
C PHE A 242 -8.36 -2.08 1.16
N VAL A 243 -7.53 -3.11 0.91
CA VAL A 243 -6.72 -3.73 1.96
C VAL A 243 -5.45 -2.95 2.29
N GLY A 244 -5.02 -2.05 1.38
CA GLY A 244 -3.79 -1.27 1.54
C GLY A 244 -3.78 -0.44 2.82
N GLY A 245 -2.60 -0.33 3.45
CA GLY A 245 -2.43 0.43 4.69
C GLY A 245 -2.74 1.92 4.55
N ASP A 246 -2.67 2.48 3.34
CA ASP A 246 -3.03 3.87 3.06
C ASP A 246 -4.50 4.17 3.38
N ASN A 247 -5.38 3.17 3.33
CA ASN A 247 -6.77 3.34 3.77
C ASN A 247 -6.88 3.58 5.28
N ILE A 248 -6.01 2.98 6.08
CA ILE A 248 -5.93 3.24 7.52
C ILE A 248 -5.45 4.68 7.76
N LEU A 249 -4.43 5.14 7.03
CA LEU A 249 -3.98 6.54 7.10
C LEU A 249 -5.09 7.49 6.66
N MET A 250 -5.82 7.17 5.59
CA MET A 250 -6.96 7.96 5.12
C MET A 250 -8.04 8.07 6.20
N LEU A 251 -8.44 6.96 6.83
CA LEU A 251 -9.46 6.97 7.88
C LEU A 251 -9.03 7.76 9.11
N LEU A 252 -7.76 7.67 9.51
CA LEU A 252 -7.19 8.48 10.59
C LEU A 252 -7.11 9.97 10.21
N THR A 253 -6.81 10.27 8.94
CA THR A 253 -6.78 11.66 8.45
C THR A 253 -8.19 12.25 8.40
N ALA A 254 -9.18 11.48 7.97
CA ALA A 254 -10.58 11.89 8.01
C ALA A 254 -11.05 12.13 9.45
N SER A 255 -10.63 11.29 10.41
CA SER A 255 -11.02 11.47 11.81
C SER A 255 -10.36 12.69 12.46
N LEU A 256 -9.15 13.09 12.03
CA LEU A 256 -8.53 14.37 12.39
C LEU A 256 -9.41 15.54 11.95
N LEU A 257 -9.86 15.53 10.69
CA LEU A 257 -10.73 16.57 10.13
C LEU A 257 -12.09 16.65 10.82
N LEU A 258 -12.61 15.51 11.27
CA LEU A 258 -13.88 15.43 12.01
C LEU A 258 -13.74 15.70 13.51
N GLY A 259 -12.52 15.88 14.02
CA GLY A 259 -12.27 16.06 15.45
C GLY A 259 -12.55 14.83 16.31
N ARG A 260 -12.65 13.63 15.70
CA ARG A 260 -12.93 12.34 16.37
C ARG A 260 -11.73 11.40 16.34
N PHE A 261 -10.54 11.98 16.47
CA PHE A 261 -9.29 11.28 16.23
C PHE A 261 -9.03 10.16 17.25
N VAL A 262 -9.35 10.38 18.52
CA VAL A 262 -9.15 9.41 19.61
C VAL A 262 -10.08 8.20 19.43
N GLU A 263 -11.36 8.44 19.12
CA GLU A 263 -12.37 7.39 18.94
C GLU A 263 -12.14 6.56 17.67
N ALA A 264 -11.39 7.09 16.71
CA ALA A 264 -11.16 6.42 15.43
C ALA A 264 -10.23 5.20 15.53
N PHE A 265 -9.27 5.18 16.46
CA PHE A 265 -8.30 4.08 16.57
C PHE A 265 -8.96 2.69 16.68
N PRO A 266 -9.87 2.42 17.63
CA PRO A 266 -10.53 1.11 17.70
C PRO A 266 -11.37 0.80 16.45
N LEU A 267 -12.03 1.80 15.86
CA LEU A 267 -12.84 1.62 14.65
C LEU A 267 -11.97 1.24 13.44
N VAL A 268 -10.83 1.90 13.27
CA VAL A 268 -9.87 1.65 12.20
C VAL A 268 -9.21 0.28 12.37
N ILE A 269 -8.93 -0.15 13.61
CA ILE A 269 -8.42 -1.51 13.88
C ILE A 269 -9.46 -2.56 13.48
N VAL A 270 -10.70 -2.43 13.94
CA VAL A 270 -11.78 -3.39 13.64
C VAL A 270 -12.05 -3.44 12.14
N TRP A 271 -12.15 -2.27 11.51
CA TRP A 271 -12.31 -2.17 10.06
C TRP A 271 -11.13 -2.80 9.30
N GLY A 272 -9.90 -2.51 9.72
CA GLY A 272 -8.67 -3.04 9.14
C GLY A 272 -8.61 -4.56 9.21
N ILE A 273 -8.96 -5.16 10.36
CA ILE A 273 -9.01 -6.61 10.53
C ILE A 273 -10.10 -7.22 9.63
N ALA A 274 -11.29 -6.61 9.59
CA ALA A 274 -12.41 -7.11 8.79
C ALA A 274 -12.09 -7.07 7.29
N ILE A 275 -11.57 -5.95 6.78
CA ILE A 275 -11.23 -5.81 5.36
C ILE A 275 -10.05 -6.70 4.98
N TRP A 276 -9.07 -6.88 5.88
CA TRP A 276 -7.95 -7.78 5.68
C TRP A 276 -8.42 -9.23 5.56
N ALA A 277 -9.18 -9.73 6.53
CA ALA A 277 -9.70 -11.10 6.51
C ALA A 277 -10.62 -11.35 5.31
N TYR A 278 -11.49 -10.38 5.00
CA TYR A 278 -12.39 -10.47 3.85
C TYR A 278 -11.63 -10.53 2.52
N THR A 279 -10.65 -9.65 2.33
CA THR A 279 -9.87 -9.56 1.08
C THR A 279 -9.00 -10.80 0.90
N VAL A 280 -8.21 -11.17 1.92
CA VAL A 280 -7.35 -12.36 1.88
C VAL A 280 -8.16 -13.62 1.58
N SER A 281 -9.29 -13.82 2.26
CA SER A 281 -10.13 -14.99 2.02
C SER A 281 -10.77 -15.00 0.63
N THR A 282 -11.12 -13.84 0.08
CA THR A 282 -11.76 -13.74 -1.24
C THR A 282 -10.75 -13.94 -2.37
N VAL A 283 -9.57 -13.32 -2.26
CA VAL A 283 -8.47 -13.48 -3.22
C VAL A 283 -7.98 -14.91 -3.25
N ASN A 284 -7.72 -15.51 -2.08
CA ASN A 284 -7.27 -16.90 -2.01
C ASN A 284 -8.30 -17.88 -2.58
N ARG A 285 -9.61 -17.66 -2.35
CA ARG A 285 -10.67 -18.47 -2.96
C ARG A 285 -10.68 -18.35 -4.49
N TYR A 286 -10.53 -17.14 -5.02
CA TYR A 286 -10.48 -16.90 -6.46
C TYR A 286 -9.27 -17.60 -7.11
N LEU A 287 -8.07 -17.43 -6.54
CA LEU A 287 -6.85 -18.04 -7.05
C LEU A 287 -6.91 -19.58 -7.00
N GLN A 288 -7.52 -20.15 -5.96
CA GLN A 288 -7.72 -21.60 -5.85
C GLN A 288 -8.70 -22.14 -6.91
N GLN A 289 -9.78 -21.41 -7.20
CA GLN A 289 -10.75 -21.81 -8.22
C GLN A 289 -10.14 -21.77 -9.62
N GLY A 290 -9.40 -20.71 -9.95
CA GLY A 290 -8.72 -20.59 -11.25
C GLY A 290 -7.58 -21.59 -11.47
N SER A 291 -7.05 -22.18 -10.39
CA SER A 291 -5.97 -23.18 -10.47
C SER A 291 -6.47 -24.60 -10.75
N ARG A 292 -7.78 -24.88 -10.64
CA ARG A 292 -8.32 -26.22 -10.90
C ARG A 292 -8.36 -26.48 -12.41
N PRO A 293 -7.88 -27.64 -12.91
CA PRO A 293 -8.04 -27.99 -14.32
C PRO A 293 -9.53 -28.02 -14.65
N ARG A 294 -9.92 -27.32 -15.72
CA ARG A 294 -11.28 -27.46 -16.27
C ARG A 294 -11.40 -28.90 -16.79
N ALA A 295 -12.36 -29.64 -16.24
CA ALA A 295 -12.70 -30.98 -16.69
C ALA A 295 -13.27 -30.97 -18.11
#